data_AF-A0A6F9BWH8-F1
#
_entry.id   AF-A0A6F9BWH8-F1
#
_cell.length_a   1.000
_cell.length_b   1.000
_cell.length_c   1.000
_cell.angle_alpha   90.00
_cell.angle_beta   90.00
_cell.angle_gamma   90.00
#
_symmetry.space_group_name_H-M   'P 1'
#
loop_
_entity.id
_entity.type
_entity.pdbx_description
1 polymer ?
#
loop_
_entity_poly.entity_id
_entity_poly.type
_entity_poly.pdbx_seq_one_letter_code
_entity_poly.pdbx_strand_id
1 'polypeptide(L)'
;ANRPPAKLNLLTCQVKLNPDEKKSFDLFSHDRTYHFQAEEEAECQIWISVLQNSKEEALNDAFKGDQDRGENNIVQELTKAIVSEVKRMSGNDVCCDCEAPKPTWLSTNLGVLICIECSGIHREMGVHYSRIQSLTLDVLGTADLLLAKNVGNVGFNEIMEADLSAQGVTKPNPSSDMQTRKDYITAKYTEKKFVQRKCADAESRLHVLCEAVKTQNILSLIQVYAEGEDLMETIPLANEHVR
;
A
#
# COMPACT_ATOMS: atom_id res chain seq x y z
N ALA A 1 -6.54 -44.83 -44.24
CA ALA A 1 -5.28 -44.10 -43.95
C ALA A 1 -5.52 -43.25 -42.71
N ASN A 2 -4.79 -43.49 -41.61
CA ASN A 2 -4.97 -42.72 -40.38
C ASN A 2 -4.46 -41.30 -40.60
N ARG A 3 -5.39 -40.35 -40.75
CA ARG A 3 -5.05 -38.93 -40.78
C ARG A 3 -4.50 -38.55 -39.40
N PRO A 4 -3.42 -37.75 -39.33
CA PRO A 4 -2.94 -37.25 -38.06
C PRO A 4 -4.03 -36.41 -37.36
N PRO A 5 -4.10 -36.42 -36.02
CA PRO A 5 -5.07 -35.65 -35.27
C PRO A 5 -4.91 -34.15 -35.54
N ALA A 6 -6.03 -33.45 -35.71
CA ALA A 6 -6.03 -32.00 -35.91
C ALA A 6 -5.64 -31.30 -34.60
N LYS A 7 -4.75 -30.32 -34.69
CA LYS A 7 -4.42 -29.41 -33.58
C LYS A 7 -5.13 -28.09 -33.81
N LEU A 8 -5.95 -27.67 -32.86
CA LEU A 8 -6.75 -26.44 -32.94
C LEU A 8 -6.33 -25.48 -31.82
N ASN A 9 -6.26 -24.18 -32.15
CA ASN A 9 -6.05 -23.15 -31.14
C ASN A 9 -7.41 -22.72 -30.56
N LEU A 10 -7.71 -23.19 -29.34
CA LEU A 10 -8.98 -22.96 -28.67
C LEU A 10 -9.31 -21.47 -28.43
N LEU A 11 -8.29 -20.59 -28.37
CA LEU A 11 -8.50 -19.13 -28.25
C LEU A 11 -9.37 -18.57 -29.38
N THR A 12 -9.22 -19.14 -30.56
CA THR A 12 -9.92 -18.72 -31.78
C THR A 12 -11.19 -19.53 -32.06
N CYS A 13 -11.51 -20.49 -31.19
CA CYS A 13 -12.63 -21.39 -31.39
C CYS A 13 -13.88 -20.96 -30.59
N GLN A 14 -15.06 -21.36 -31.07
CA GLN A 14 -16.32 -21.23 -30.36
C GLN A 14 -17.02 -22.59 -30.29
N VAL A 15 -17.54 -22.94 -29.11
CA VAL A 15 -18.31 -24.17 -28.89
C VAL A 15 -19.78 -23.80 -28.77
N LYS A 16 -20.68 -24.50 -29.48
CA LYS A 16 -22.13 -24.35 -29.34
C LYS A 16 -22.82 -25.71 -29.31
N LEU A 17 -23.86 -25.83 -28.49
CA LEU A 17 -24.75 -26.98 -28.51
C LEU A 17 -25.56 -27.00 -29.81
N ASN A 18 -25.79 -28.18 -30.37
CA ASN A 18 -26.68 -28.32 -31.51
C ASN A 18 -28.15 -28.18 -31.02
N PRO A 19 -28.94 -27.23 -31.57
CA PRO A 19 -30.32 -27.01 -31.14
C PRO A 19 -31.27 -28.17 -31.49
N ASP A 20 -30.95 -28.94 -32.54
CA ASP A 20 -31.81 -30.01 -33.06
C ASP A 20 -31.45 -31.37 -32.44
N GLU A 21 -30.22 -31.52 -31.95
CA GLU A 21 -29.68 -32.77 -31.41
C GLU A 21 -28.98 -32.56 -30.06
N LYS A 22 -29.68 -32.87 -28.96
CA LYS A 22 -29.18 -32.62 -27.58
C LYS A 22 -27.91 -33.40 -27.19
N LYS A 23 -27.56 -34.43 -27.97
CA LYS A 23 -26.34 -35.23 -27.77
C LYS A 23 -25.17 -34.78 -28.64
N SER A 24 -25.30 -33.70 -29.39
CA SER A 24 -24.25 -33.19 -30.27
C SER A 24 -23.94 -31.72 -30.06
N PHE A 25 -22.71 -31.34 -30.39
CA PHE A 25 -22.20 -29.98 -30.28
C PHE A 25 -21.17 -29.70 -31.37
N ASP A 26 -21.03 -28.41 -31.68
CA ASP A 26 -20.16 -27.92 -32.74
C ASP A 26 -19.02 -27.08 -32.17
N LEU A 27 -17.81 -27.36 -32.64
CA LEU A 27 -16.62 -26.53 -32.44
C LEU A 27 -16.31 -25.79 -33.74
N PHE A 28 -16.59 -24.49 -33.74
CA PHE A 28 -16.26 -23.58 -34.82
C PHE A 28 -14.82 -23.10 -34.65
N SER A 29 -13.97 -23.39 -35.62
CA SER A 29 -12.63 -22.81 -35.75
C SER A 29 -12.58 -21.83 -36.94
N HIS A 30 -11.44 -21.18 -37.17
CA HIS A 30 -11.32 -20.17 -38.21
C HIS A 30 -11.54 -20.70 -39.64
N ASP A 31 -11.18 -21.96 -39.90
CA ASP A 31 -11.20 -22.57 -41.23
C ASP A 31 -12.10 -23.82 -41.34
N ARG A 32 -12.66 -24.28 -40.22
CA ARG A 32 -13.48 -25.50 -40.18
C ARG A 32 -14.45 -25.55 -39.00
N THR A 33 -15.60 -26.18 -39.21
CA THR A 33 -16.51 -26.61 -38.14
C THR A 33 -16.37 -28.12 -37.90
N TYR A 34 -16.21 -28.50 -36.64
CA TYR A 34 -16.16 -29.90 -36.20
C TYR A 34 -17.44 -30.23 -35.44
N HIS A 35 -18.11 -31.30 -35.84
CA HIS A 35 -19.35 -31.77 -35.22
C HIS A 35 -19.02 -33.00 -34.37
N PHE A 36 -19.43 -32.98 -33.11
CA PHE A 36 -19.20 -34.05 -32.15
C PHE A 36 -20.51 -34.58 -31.63
N GLN A 37 -20.59 -35.89 -31.42
CA GLN A 37 -21.75 -36.57 -30.84
C GLN A 37 -21.30 -37.43 -29.68
N ALA A 38 -21.92 -37.26 -28.53
CA ALA A 38 -21.67 -38.03 -27.32
C ALA A 38 -22.71 -39.17 -27.18
N GLU A 39 -22.41 -40.14 -26.31
CA GLU A 39 -23.33 -41.25 -26.06
C GLU A 39 -24.55 -40.78 -25.26
N GLU A 40 -24.34 -39.83 -24.35
CA GLU A 40 -25.34 -39.23 -23.48
C GLU A 40 -25.35 -37.70 -23.50
N GLU A 41 -26.51 -37.11 -23.20
CA GLU A 41 -26.65 -35.64 -23.10
C GLU A 41 -25.79 -35.08 -21.96
N ALA A 42 -25.67 -35.80 -20.84
CA ALA A 42 -24.82 -35.39 -19.73
C ALA A 42 -23.33 -35.30 -20.13
N GLU A 43 -22.86 -36.28 -20.91
CA GLU A 43 -21.49 -36.30 -21.42
C GLU A 43 -21.23 -35.15 -22.41
N CYS A 44 -22.20 -34.86 -23.28
CA CYS A 44 -22.16 -33.70 -24.18
C CYS A 44 -21.93 -32.39 -23.40
N GLN A 45 -22.68 -32.18 -22.30
CA GLN A 45 -22.53 -30.98 -21.48
C GLN A 45 -21.18 -30.90 -20.77
N ILE A 46 -20.64 -32.04 -20.31
CA ILE A 46 -19.29 -32.11 -19.71
C ILE A 46 -18.24 -31.68 -20.74
N TRP A 47 -18.30 -32.22 -21.96
CA TRP A 47 -17.34 -31.87 -23.02
C TRP A 47 -17.40 -30.40 -23.43
N ILE A 48 -18.61 -29.82 -23.52
CA ILE A 48 -18.78 -28.38 -23.77
C ILE A 48 -18.11 -27.56 -22.65
N SER A 49 -18.35 -27.92 -21.39
CA SER A 49 -17.77 -27.23 -20.24
C SER A 49 -16.23 -27.32 -20.22
N VAL A 50 -15.67 -28.51 -20.50
CA VAL A 50 -14.21 -28.69 -20.59
C VAL A 50 -13.59 -27.78 -21.66
N LEU A 51 -14.18 -27.72 -22.84
CA LEU A 51 -13.66 -26.90 -23.94
C LEU A 51 -13.82 -25.39 -23.66
N GLN A 52 -14.90 -24.98 -23.01
CA GLN A 52 -15.12 -23.59 -22.61
C GLN A 52 -14.13 -23.16 -21.52
N ASN A 53 -13.96 -23.97 -20.48
CA ASN A 53 -13.02 -23.70 -19.38
C ASN A 53 -11.57 -23.66 -19.89
N SER A 54 -11.19 -24.60 -20.76
CA SER A 54 -9.84 -24.64 -21.34
C SER A 54 -9.57 -23.43 -22.25
N LYS A 55 -10.59 -22.95 -22.98
CA LYS A 55 -10.48 -21.70 -23.74
C LYS A 55 -10.28 -20.50 -22.82
N GLU A 56 -11.04 -20.40 -21.73
CA GLU A 56 -10.94 -19.30 -20.77
C GLU A 56 -9.60 -19.27 -20.05
N GLU A 57 -9.08 -20.44 -19.65
CA GLU A 57 -7.75 -20.59 -19.05
C GLU A 57 -6.64 -20.16 -20.03
N ALA A 58 -6.67 -20.64 -21.27
CA ALA A 58 -5.72 -20.24 -22.29
C ALA A 58 -5.79 -18.72 -22.59
N LEU A 59 -6.99 -18.15 -22.53
CA LEU A 59 -7.22 -16.72 -22.76
C LEU A 59 -6.66 -15.90 -21.61
N ASN A 60 -6.92 -16.31 -20.37
CA ASN A 60 -6.33 -15.71 -19.18
C ASN A 60 -4.81 -15.77 -19.21
N ASP A 61 -4.21 -16.90 -19.63
CA ASP A 61 -2.75 -17.02 -19.73
C ASP A 61 -2.14 -16.23 -20.89
N ALA A 62 -2.85 -16.10 -22.02
CA ALA A 62 -2.42 -15.24 -23.12
C ALA A 62 -2.49 -13.75 -22.78
N PHE A 63 -3.46 -13.33 -21.95
CA PHE A 63 -3.57 -11.95 -21.45
C PHE A 63 -2.62 -11.64 -20.29
N LYS A 64 -2.13 -12.65 -19.56
CA LYS A 64 -1.03 -12.54 -18.57
C LYS A 64 0.36 -12.47 -19.25
N GLY A 65 0.45 -11.89 -20.45
CA GLY A 65 1.64 -11.89 -21.31
C GLY A 65 2.96 -11.63 -20.57
N ASP A 66 4.05 -12.12 -21.18
CA ASP A 66 5.45 -12.20 -20.72
C ASP A 66 6.15 -10.86 -20.35
N GLN A 67 5.39 -9.80 -20.05
CA GLN A 67 5.86 -8.55 -19.46
C GLN A 67 5.57 -8.56 -17.95
N ASP A 68 6.41 -9.19 -17.12
CA ASP A 68 6.58 -8.73 -15.71
C ASP A 68 7.47 -9.60 -14.81
N ARG A 69 7.69 -10.89 -15.09
CA ARG A 69 8.27 -11.79 -14.06
C ARG A 69 9.72 -11.44 -13.65
N GLY A 70 10.50 -10.80 -14.51
CA GLY A 70 11.88 -10.41 -14.21
C GLY A 70 12.01 -9.08 -13.46
N GLU A 71 11.35 -8.03 -13.93
CA GLU A 71 11.42 -6.68 -13.35
C GLU A 71 10.60 -6.58 -12.05
N ASN A 72 9.40 -7.18 -11.99
CA ASN A 72 8.64 -7.23 -10.73
C ASN A 72 9.37 -8.01 -9.65
N ASN A 73 10.17 -9.03 -10.00
CA ASN A 73 10.93 -9.77 -9.00
C ASN A 73 12.03 -8.90 -8.38
N ILE A 74 12.76 -8.11 -9.19
CA ILE A 74 13.78 -7.19 -8.68
C ILE A 74 13.15 -6.12 -7.78
N VAL A 75 12.05 -5.51 -8.22
CA VAL A 75 11.34 -4.49 -7.44
C VAL A 75 10.77 -5.08 -6.15
N GLN A 76 10.19 -6.28 -6.19
CA GLN A 76 9.69 -6.97 -5.00
C GLN A 76 10.81 -7.31 -4.00
N GLU A 77 11.95 -7.81 -4.48
CA GLU A 77 13.10 -8.09 -3.62
C GLU A 77 13.68 -6.81 -3.01
N LEU A 78 13.75 -5.72 -3.79
CA LEU A 78 14.14 -4.40 -3.28
C LEU A 78 13.16 -3.90 -2.22
N THR A 79 11.85 -3.98 -2.46
CA THR A 79 10.82 -3.62 -1.48
C THR A 79 10.99 -4.42 -0.19
N LYS A 80 11.18 -5.75 -0.27
CA LYS A 80 11.41 -6.60 0.90
C LYS A 80 12.66 -6.18 1.68
N ALA A 81 13.74 -5.86 0.98
CA ALA A 81 14.98 -5.38 1.61
C ALA A 81 14.75 -4.05 2.35
N ILE A 82 14.06 -3.09 1.73
CA ILE A 82 13.72 -1.80 2.36
C ILE A 82 12.80 -2.01 3.57
N VAL A 83 11.77 -2.86 3.46
CA VAL A 83 10.88 -3.19 4.61
C VAL A 83 11.68 -3.79 5.76
N SER A 84 12.66 -4.65 5.48
CA SER A 84 13.54 -5.22 6.51
C SER A 84 14.39 -4.14 7.19
N GLU A 85 14.94 -3.20 6.43
CA GLU A 85 15.69 -2.06 6.95
C GLU A 85 14.80 -1.15 7.81
N VAL A 86 13.61 -0.78 7.32
CA VAL A 86 12.63 0.02 8.06
C VAL A 86 12.28 -0.64 9.40
N LYS A 87 12.00 -1.95 9.42
CA LYS A 87 11.71 -2.67 10.67
C LYS A 87 12.88 -2.71 11.67
N ARG A 88 14.11 -2.50 11.21
CA ARG A 88 15.32 -2.48 12.05
C ARG A 88 15.72 -1.09 12.53
N MET A 89 15.05 -0.03 12.05
CA MET A 89 15.29 1.32 12.53
C MET A 89 14.91 1.46 14.01
N SER A 90 15.56 2.41 14.69
CA SER A 90 15.35 2.65 16.12
C SER A 90 13.88 2.93 16.45
N GLY A 91 13.32 2.18 17.40
CA GLY A 91 11.92 2.25 17.86
C GLY A 91 10.87 1.67 16.93
N ASN A 92 11.25 1.17 15.74
CA ASN A 92 10.31 0.48 14.84
C ASN A 92 10.01 -0.96 15.29
N ASP A 93 10.67 -1.43 16.35
CA ASP A 93 10.38 -2.70 17.04
C ASP A 93 9.16 -2.62 17.98
N VAL A 94 8.65 -1.43 18.24
CA VAL A 94 7.44 -1.16 19.03
C VAL A 94 6.52 -0.16 18.32
N CYS A 95 5.22 -0.25 18.58
CA CYS A 95 4.21 0.62 18.00
C CYS A 95 4.47 2.09 18.38
N CYS A 96 4.37 2.98 17.40
CA CYS A 96 4.59 4.42 17.58
C CYS A 96 3.69 5.03 18.67
N ASP A 97 2.50 4.47 18.93
CA ASP A 97 1.49 5.10 19.81
C ASP A 97 1.24 4.36 21.13
N CYS A 98 1.44 3.05 21.19
CA CYS A 98 1.12 2.24 22.37
C CYS A 98 2.21 1.24 22.78
N GLU A 99 3.36 1.30 22.11
CA GLU A 99 4.52 0.45 22.41
C GLU A 99 4.31 -1.06 22.21
N ALA A 100 3.19 -1.46 21.59
CA ALA A 100 2.93 -2.85 21.24
C ALA A 100 4.04 -3.40 20.31
N PRO A 101 4.59 -4.60 20.60
CA PRO A 101 5.78 -5.08 19.91
C PRO A 101 5.49 -5.42 18.44
N LYS A 102 6.54 -5.31 17.62
CA LYS A 102 6.59 -5.71 16.21
C LYS A 102 5.42 -5.15 15.37
N PRO A 103 5.24 -3.82 15.33
CA PRO A 103 4.21 -3.21 14.49
C PRO A 103 4.40 -3.57 13.01
N THR A 104 3.30 -3.88 12.33
CA THR A 104 3.31 -4.28 10.91
C THR A 104 2.48 -3.36 10.02
N TRP A 105 1.93 -2.29 10.57
CA TRP A 105 1.16 -1.30 9.81
C TRP A 105 1.97 -0.02 9.69
N LEU A 106 2.06 0.51 8.48
CA LEU A 106 2.79 1.71 8.12
C LEU A 106 1.80 2.84 7.86
N SER A 107 2.03 3.99 8.47
CA SER A 107 1.48 5.26 7.97
C SER A 107 2.42 5.83 6.91
N THR A 108 2.06 5.73 5.63
CA THR A 108 2.98 6.04 4.53
C THR A 108 3.29 7.53 4.40
N ASN A 109 2.35 8.40 4.76
CA ASN A 109 2.54 9.85 4.74
C ASN A 109 3.25 10.40 5.99
N LEU A 110 3.39 9.60 7.06
CA LEU A 110 4.07 10.01 8.31
C LEU A 110 5.40 9.29 8.51
N GLY A 111 5.60 8.12 7.92
CA GLY A 111 6.82 7.33 8.04
C GLY A 111 6.95 6.58 9.37
N VAL A 112 5.84 6.20 10.00
CA VAL A 112 5.81 5.52 11.30
C VAL A 112 5.16 4.13 11.24
N LEU A 113 5.62 3.22 12.10
CA LEU A 113 5.05 1.89 12.27
C LEU A 113 4.16 1.80 13.51
N ILE A 114 2.95 1.28 13.31
CA ILE A 114 1.91 1.13 14.33
C ILE A 114 1.37 -0.31 14.36
N CYS A 115 0.78 -0.70 15.50
CA CYS A 115 0.14 -2.00 15.63
C CYS A 115 -1.24 -2.00 14.96
N ILE A 116 -1.84 -3.19 14.81
CA ILE A 116 -3.14 -3.35 14.16
C ILE A 116 -4.25 -2.53 14.82
N GLU A 117 -4.29 -2.45 16.15
CA GLU A 117 -5.32 -1.71 16.89
C GLU A 117 -5.20 -0.21 16.66
N CYS A 118 -4.00 0.36 16.81
CA CYS A 118 -3.76 1.78 16.54
C CYS A 118 -4.00 2.12 15.06
N SER A 119 -3.70 1.19 14.15
CA SER A 119 -3.96 1.38 12.72
C SER A 119 -5.45 1.56 12.40
N GLY A 120 -6.35 0.94 13.17
CA GLY A 120 -7.79 1.15 13.04
C GLY A 120 -8.18 2.60 13.33
N ILE A 121 -7.64 3.17 14.40
CA ILE A 121 -7.89 4.56 14.81
C ILE A 121 -7.30 5.54 13.79
N HIS A 122 -6.10 5.26 13.26
CA HIS A 122 -5.52 6.06 12.18
C HIS A 122 -6.39 6.07 10.92
N ARG A 123 -7.04 4.95 10.58
CA ARG A 123 -7.99 4.89 9.46
C ARG A 123 -9.23 5.75 9.73
N GLU A 124 -9.74 5.74 10.96
CA GLU A 124 -10.90 6.56 11.36
C GLU A 124 -10.63 8.07 11.25
N MET A 125 -9.40 8.54 11.51
CA MET A 125 -9.03 9.95 11.33
C MET A 125 -9.14 10.40 9.87
N GLY A 126 -8.88 9.48 8.92
CA GLY A 126 -8.98 9.74 7.49
C GLY A 126 -7.64 10.09 6.81
N VAL A 127 -7.65 10.00 5.47
CA VAL A 127 -6.44 10.01 4.61
C VAL A 127 -5.66 11.34 4.58
N HIS A 128 -6.24 12.41 5.13
CA HIS A 128 -5.59 13.71 5.28
C HIS A 128 -4.69 13.76 6.52
N TYR A 129 -4.95 12.93 7.53
CA TYR A 129 -4.04 12.74 8.67
C TYR A 129 -3.11 11.54 8.46
N SER A 130 -3.66 10.38 8.10
CA SER A 130 -2.89 9.15 8.04
C SER A 130 -3.35 8.21 6.92
N ARG A 131 -2.40 7.67 6.17
CA ARG A 131 -2.60 6.69 5.09
C ARG A 131 -2.00 5.36 5.49
N ILE A 132 -2.85 4.38 5.79
CA ILE A 132 -2.43 3.12 6.41
C ILE A 132 -2.33 1.99 5.39
N GLN A 133 -1.16 1.37 5.32
CA GLN A 133 -0.88 0.14 4.58
C GLN A 133 -0.17 -0.89 5.48
N SER A 134 -0.43 -2.16 5.24
CA SER A 134 0.20 -3.29 5.92
C SER A 134 1.52 -3.66 5.25
N LEU A 135 2.59 -3.75 6.03
CA LEU A 135 3.90 -4.26 5.58
C LEU A 135 3.88 -5.75 5.22
N THR A 136 2.80 -6.46 5.53
CA THR A 136 2.69 -7.92 5.33
C THR A 136 1.53 -8.31 4.42
N LEU A 137 0.45 -7.52 4.40
CA LEU A 137 -0.79 -7.88 3.70
C LEU A 137 -0.99 -7.07 2.42
N ASP A 138 -0.40 -5.87 2.31
CA ASP A 138 -0.58 -5.00 1.15
C ASP A 138 0.64 -5.06 0.21
N VAL A 139 0.40 -4.78 -1.07
CA VAL A 139 1.48 -4.58 -2.06
C VAL A 139 2.01 -3.16 -1.90
N LEU A 140 3.28 -3.03 -1.54
CA LEU A 140 3.95 -1.75 -1.33
C LEU A 140 4.93 -1.45 -2.47
N GLY A 141 4.86 -0.22 -2.98
CA GLY A 141 5.91 0.34 -3.82
C GLY A 141 7.09 0.84 -2.97
N THR A 142 8.26 0.97 -3.59
CA THR A 142 9.43 1.58 -2.91
C THR A 142 9.18 3.03 -2.50
N ALA A 143 8.34 3.75 -3.26
CA ALA A 143 7.92 5.12 -2.95
C ALA A 143 7.15 5.21 -1.63
N ASP A 144 6.33 4.21 -1.30
CA ASP A 144 5.53 4.16 -0.06
C ASP A 144 6.42 4.05 1.19
N LEU A 145 7.66 3.59 1.02
CA LEU A 145 8.64 3.34 2.09
C LEU A 145 9.63 4.49 2.30
N LEU A 146 9.60 5.52 1.44
CA LEU A 146 10.59 6.60 1.48
C LEU A 146 10.59 7.35 2.81
N LEU A 147 9.41 7.76 3.31
CA LEU A 147 9.32 8.42 4.61
C LEU A 147 9.65 7.47 5.75
N ALA A 148 9.17 6.22 5.67
CA ALA A 148 9.45 5.21 6.69
C ALA A 148 10.95 4.98 6.91
N LYS A 149 11.73 5.00 5.82
CA LYS A 149 13.19 4.84 5.83
C LYS A 149 13.94 6.04 6.41
N ASN A 150 13.35 7.25 6.38
CA ASN A 150 14.02 8.49 6.78
C ASN A 150 13.50 9.10 8.09
N VAL A 151 12.35 8.65 8.60
CA VAL A 151 11.71 9.18 9.80
C VAL A 151 11.80 8.18 10.96
N GLY A 152 11.06 7.08 10.87
CA GLY A 152 10.98 6.08 11.94
C GLY A 152 10.31 6.57 13.22
N ASN A 153 9.95 5.63 14.10
CA ASN A 153 9.16 5.91 15.29
C ASN A 153 9.87 6.80 16.31
N VAL A 154 11.18 6.59 16.55
CA VAL A 154 11.96 7.43 17.47
C VAL A 154 11.99 8.88 16.98
N GLY A 155 12.45 9.12 15.75
CA GLY A 155 12.57 10.47 15.21
C GLY A 155 11.22 11.20 15.13
N PHE A 156 10.14 10.47 14.85
CA PHE A 156 8.80 11.04 14.88
C PHE A 156 8.34 11.41 16.30
N ASN A 157 8.53 10.53 17.28
CA ASN A 157 8.10 10.77 18.66
C ASN A 157 8.97 11.80 19.39
N GLU A 158 10.23 11.97 19.01
CA GLU A 158 11.08 13.09 19.47
C GLU A 158 10.46 14.47 19.19
N ILE A 159 9.54 14.56 18.22
CA ILE A 159 8.82 15.78 17.86
C ILE A 159 7.39 15.73 18.41
N MET A 160 6.67 14.65 18.06
CA MET A 160 5.23 14.53 18.28
C MET A 160 4.84 14.15 19.71
N GLU A 161 5.82 13.75 20.53
CA GLU A 161 5.66 13.43 21.95
C GLU A 161 6.65 14.24 22.83
N ALA A 162 7.30 15.27 22.27
CA ALA A 162 8.38 16.02 22.93
C ALA A 162 7.99 16.65 24.29
N ASP A 163 6.73 17.07 24.43
CA ASP A 163 6.18 17.71 25.64
C ASP A 163 5.28 16.76 26.44
N LEU A 164 5.19 15.48 26.05
CA LEU A 164 4.23 14.52 26.61
C LEU A 164 4.39 14.36 28.13
N SER A 165 5.63 14.16 28.59
CA SER A 165 5.93 13.99 30.01
C SER A 165 5.73 15.28 30.81
N ALA A 166 6.04 16.44 30.23
CA ALA A 166 5.87 17.74 30.88
C ALA A 166 4.38 18.07 31.09
N GLN A 167 3.51 17.60 30.20
CA GLN A 167 2.06 17.70 30.33
C GLN A 167 1.45 16.65 31.28
N GLY A 168 2.26 15.76 31.86
CA GLY A 168 1.80 14.69 32.76
C GLY A 168 0.91 13.65 32.08
N VAL A 169 0.97 13.55 30.74
CA VAL A 169 0.17 12.58 29.98
C VAL A 169 0.93 11.26 29.90
N THR A 170 0.26 10.17 30.22
CA THR A 170 0.81 8.81 30.08
C THR A 170 0.44 8.24 28.72
N LYS A 171 1.45 7.76 28.00
CA LYS A 171 1.25 7.05 26.72
C LYS A 171 0.45 5.76 26.95
N PRO A 172 -0.50 5.40 26.06
CA PRO A 172 -1.14 4.10 26.10
C PRO A 172 -0.11 2.97 26.04
N ASN A 173 -0.49 1.81 26.55
CA ASN A 173 0.31 0.59 26.45
C ASN A 173 -0.50 -0.49 25.69
N PRO A 174 0.07 -1.68 25.43
CA PRO A 174 -0.61 -2.71 24.64
C PRO A 174 -1.91 -3.24 25.29
N SER A 175 -2.08 -3.07 26.60
CA SER A 175 -3.29 -3.47 27.34
C SER A 175 -4.30 -2.33 27.53
N SER A 176 -3.98 -1.10 27.11
CA SER A 176 -4.92 0.02 27.16
C SER A 176 -6.15 -0.25 26.29
N ASP A 177 -7.31 0.19 26.77
CA ASP A 177 -8.57 0.08 26.04
C ASP A 177 -8.61 0.99 24.80
N MET A 178 -9.58 0.73 23.92
CA MET A 178 -9.71 1.44 22.64
C MET A 178 -10.04 2.93 22.81
N GLN A 179 -10.76 3.33 23.86
CA GLN A 179 -11.08 4.73 24.08
C GLN A 179 -9.82 5.50 24.49
N THR A 180 -9.05 4.97 25.44
CA THR A 180 -7.77 5.55 25.85
C THR A 180 -6.80 5.71 24.67
N ARG A 181 -6.72 4.69 23.80
CA ARG A 181 -5.90 4.75 22.58
C ARG A 181 -6.40 5.82 21.62
N LYS A 182 -7.71 5.91 21.42
CA LYS A 182 -8.34 6.87 20.49
C LYS A 182 -8.13 8.31 20.94
N ASP A 183 -8.33 8.58 22.22
CA ASP A 183 -8.13 9.91 22.78
C ASP A 183 -6.68 10.37 22.64
N TYR A 184 -5.73 9.47 22.95
CA TYR A 184 -4.31 9.75 22.79
C TYR A 184 -3.91 10.00 21.33
N ILE A 185 -4.30 9.13 20.41
CA ILE A 185 -3.96 9.24 18.99
C ILE A 185 -4.58 10.52 18.39
N THR A 186 -5.83 10.83 18.73
CA THR A 186 -6.49 12.06 18.27
C THR A 186 -5.72 13.30 18.77
N ALA A 187 -5.37 13.35 20.05
CA ALA A 187 -4.58 14.44 20.62
C ALA A 187 -3.18 14.54 19.99
N LYS A 188 -2.53 13.41 19.70
CA LYS A 188 -1.20 13.36 19.08
C LYS A 188 -1.20 13.89 17.65
N TYR A 189 -2.10 13.40 16.78
CA TYR A 189 -2.00 13.63 15.33
C TYR A 189 -2.90 14.77 14.83
N THR A 190 -4.09 14.94 15.41
CA THR A 190 -5.04 15.97 14.98
C THR A 190 -4.78 17.29 15.70
N GLU A 191 -4.65 17.23 17.02
CA GLU A 191 -4.44 18.43 17.85
C GLU A 191 -2.97 18.81 17.98
N LYS A 192 -2.04 17.89 17.64
CA LYS A 192 -0.58 18.06 17.80
C LYS A 192 -0.22 18.48 19.23
N LYS A 193 -0.97 17.96 20.21
CA LYS A 193 -1.03 18.46 21.58
C LYS A 193 0.30 18.35 22.33
N PHE A 194 1.09 17.33 22.03
CA PHE A 194 2.32 17.01 22.77
C PHE A 194 3.58 17.54 22.09
N VAL A 195 3.43 18.39 21.06
CA VAL A 195 4.55 18.99 20.35
C VAL A 195 5.10 20.14 21.17
N GLN A 196 6.42 20.14 21.40
CA GLN A 196 7.11 21.29 21.97
C GLN A 196 7.34 22.34 20.88
N ARG A 197 6.84 23.56 21.09
CA ARG A 197 7.11 24.70 20.19
C ARG A 197 8.54 25.20 20.39
N LYS A 198 9.36 25.12 19.34
CA LYS A 198 10.75 25.61 19.35
C LYS A 198 10.87 27.01 18.77
N CYS A 199 9.94 27.43 17.91
CA CYS A 199 9.99 28.74 17.29
C CYS A 199 9.05 29.73 17.99
N ALA A 200 9.57 30.92 18.28
CA ALA A 200 8.81 31.96 19.00
C ALA A 200 7.75 32.65 18.12
N ASP A 201 8.05 32.84 16.83
CA ASP A 201 7.24 33.60 15.88
C ASP A 201 7.26 32.97 14.48
N ALA A 202 6.44 33.52 13.57
CA ALA A 202 6.30 33.02 12.20
C ALA A 202 7.57 33.20 11.36
N GLU A 203 8.33 34.29 11.59
CA GLU A 203 9.57 34.55 10.86
C GLU A 203 10.63 33.49 11.20
N SER A 204 10.76 33.16 12.48
CA SER A 204 11.63 32.09 12.96
C SER A 204 11.25 30.73 12.37
N ARG A 205 9.95 30.42 12.31
CA ARG A 205 9.46 29.16 11.69
C ARG A 205 9.78 29.11 10.19
N LEU A 206 9.58 30.21 9.47
CA LEU A 206 9.92 30.30 8.05
C LEU A 206 11.42 30.15 7.79
N HIS A 207 12.26 30.74 8.65
CA HIS A 207 13.71 30.57 8.57
C HIS A 207 14.11 29.10 8.78
N VAL A 208 13.58 28.44 9.83
CA VAL A 208 13.83 27.01 10.09
C VAL A 208 13.33 26.14 8.94
N LEU A 209 12.17 26.45 8.34
CA LEU A 209 11.65 25.77 7.15
C LEU A 209 12.65 25.86 5.99
N CYS A 210 13.10 27.08 5.66
CA CYS A 210 14.05 27.31 4.57
C CYS A 210 15.35 26.54 4.79
N GLU A 211 15.91 26.61 6.00
CA GLU A 211 17.15 25.91 6.35
C GLU A 211 16.97 24.38 6.33
N ALA A 212 15.84 23.87 6.80
CA ALA A 212 15.53 22.44 6.76
C ALA A 212 15.45 21.91 5.32
N VAL A 213 14.87 22.68 4.38
CA VAL A 213 14.87 22.33 2.95
C VAL A 213 16.29 22.33 2.38
N LYS A 214 17.07 23.40 2.61
CA LYS A 214 18.46 23.51 2.10
C LYS A 214 19.37 22.39 2.61
N THR A 215 19.20 22.01 3.87
CA THR A 215 20.00 20.98 4.55
C THR A 215 19.42 19.56 4.42
N GLN A 216 18.30 19.40 3.72
CA GLN A 216 17.62 18.11 3.53
C GLN A 216 17.25 17.42 4.85
N ASN A 217 16.89 18.20 5.88
CA ASN A 217 16.56 17.70 7.20
C ASN A 217 15.06 17.48 7.36
N ILE A 218 14.62 16.24 7.12
CA ILE A 218 13.20 15.87 7.21
C ILE A 218 12.61 16.04 8.62
N LEU A 219 13.39 15.81 9.67
CA LEU A 219 12.90 15.95 11.05
C LEU A 219 12.63 17.42 11.39
N SER A 220 13.47 18.34 10.92
CA SER A 220 13.20 19.78 11.07
C SER A 220 11.96 20.21 10.27
N LEU A 221 11.71 19.63 9.10
CA LEU A 221 10.46 19.89 8.35
C LEU A 221 9.23 19.41 9.11
N ILE A 222 9.30 18.20 9.70
CA ILE A 222 8.22 17.64 10.53
C ILE A 222 7.98 18.52 11.76
N GLN A 223 9.05 19.01 12.42
CA GLN A 223 8.93 19.93 13.56
C GLN A 223 8.17 21.20 13.19
N VAL A 224 8.51 21.83 12.07
CA VAL A 224 7.86 23.07 11.63
C VAL A 224 6.39 22.83 11.26
N TYR A 225 6.09 21.73 10.57
CA TYR A 225 4.72 21.29 10.31
C TYR A 225 3.94 21.00 11.60
N ALA A 226 4.58 20.38 12.58
CA ALA A 226 3.99 20.05 13.88
C ALA A 226 3.68 21.32 14.70
N GLU A 227 4.44 22.39 14.51
CA GLU A 227 4.18 23.71 15.10
C GLU A 227 3.05 24.49 14.40
N GLY A 228 2.52 23.98 13.28
CA GLY A 228 1.35 24.52 12.59
C GLY A 228 1.64 25.32 11.33
N GLU A 229 2.86 25.28 10.80
CA GLU A 229 3.15 25.88 9.49
C GLU A 229 2.46 25.11 8.36
N ASP A 230 1.89 25.85 7.41
CA ASP A 230 1.34 25.29 6.18
C ASP A 230 2.45 25.18 5.12
N LEU A 231 2.90 23.95 4.89
CA LEU A 231 3.94 23.65 3.90
C LEU A 231 3.49 23.87 2.44
N MET A 232 2.21 24.17 2.21
CA MET A 232 1.66 24.46 0.87
C MET A 232 1.69 25.94 0.52
N GLU A 233 1.93 26.83 1.49
CA GLU A 233 2.01 28.26 1.24
C GLU A 233 3.31 28.64 0.50
N THR A 234 3.23 29.66 -0.36
CA THR A 234 4.40 30.18 -1.06
C THR A 234 5.33 30.87 -0.09
N ILE A 235 6.57 30.38 0.01
CA ILE A 235 7.61 31.05 0.79
C ILE A 235 7.89 32.42 0.15
N PRO A 236 7.70 33.53 0.87
CA PRO A 236 8.07 34.85 0.39
C PRO A 236 9.60 34.94 0.37
N LEU A 237 10.21 34.46 -0.71
CA LEU A 237 11.62 34.70 -0.97
C LEU A 237 11.79 36.21 -1.14
N ALA A 238 12.45 36.85 -0.18
CA ALA A 238 12.97 38.20 -0.40
C ALA A 238 13.80 38.15 -1.68
N ASN A 239 13.55 39.07 -2.60
CA ASN A 239 14.30 39.21 -3.85
C ASN A 239 15.79 39.46 -3.55
N GLU A 240 16.58 38.39 -3.35
CA GLU A 240 18.05 38.45 -3.37
C GLU A 240 18.61 38.31 -4.79
N HIS A 241 17.76 38.47 -5.82
CA HIS A 241 18.22 38.76 -7.18
C HIS A 241 18.18 40.26 -7.46
N VAL A 242 18.99 41.03 -6.74
CA VAL A 242 19.47 42.35 -7.21
C VAL A 242 20.97 42.48 -6.90
N ARG A 243 21.76 42.00 -7.89
CA ARG A 243 23.14 42.36 -8.31
C ARG A 243 24.16 41.24 -8.27
#